data_AF-A0A1A7XW72-F1
#
_entry.id   AF-A0A1A7XW72-F1
#
_cell.length_a   1.000
_cell.length_b   1.000
_cell.length_c   1.000
_cell.angle_alpha   90.00
_cell.angle_beta   90.00
_cell.angle_gamma   90.00
#
_symmetry.space_group_name_H-M   'P 1'
#
loop_
_entity.id
_entity.type
_entity.pdbx_description
1 polymer ?
#
loop_
_entity_poly.entity_id
_entity_poly.type
_entity_poly.pdbx_seq_one_letter_code
_entity_poly.pdbx_strand_id
1 'polypeptide(L)'
;EVFDRSHADKGLVSQSKALCRDYIHNKLNRAGCGLSKPEHGQVAAGGTLGEISFVLLWLGEELEYLYPNVYRNITRQLNITVPSESLVTEAFMSVAADIFSTGVTWGKVVSLYAVAGNMALEYVRLGHPTLVRVIVDCMGDFVSKNLISWLKKERGLGGYKEVCGEQRSQLPLPR
;
A
#
# COMPACT_ATOMS: atom_id res chain seq x y z
N GLU A 1 27.21 13.88 -7.89
CA GLU A 1 25.78 13.71 -8.26
C GLU A 1 25.21 12.28 -8.13
N VAL A 2 26.02 11.21 -8.06
CA VAL A 2 25.51 9.82 -7.87
C VAL A 2 25.08 9.53 -6.41
N PHE A 3 25.79 10.11 -5.43
CA PHE A 3 25.48 9.95 -3.99
C PHE A 3 24.12 10.52 -3.58
N ASP A 4 23.73 11.67 -4.15
CA ASP A 4 22.46 12.34 -3.86
C ASP A 4 21.24 11.54 -4.36
N ARG A 5 21.38 10.94 -5.55
CA ARG A 5 20.32 10.10 -6.15
C ARG A 5 20.03 8.87 -5.29
N SER A 6 21.06 8.23 -4.74
CA SER A 6 20.91 7.06 -3.87
C SER A 6 20.20 7.38 -2.54
N HIS A 7 20.42 8.58 -1.99
CA HIS A 7 19.77 8.98 -0.74
C HIS A 7 18.29 9.28 -0.92
N ALA A 8 17.93 9.99 -2.01
CA ALA A 8 16.53 10.23 -2.37
C ALA A 8 15.76 8.93 -2.67
N ASP A 9 16.41 7.96 -3.32
CA ASP A 9 15.86 6.64 -3.61
C ASP A 9 15.55 5.85 -2.34
N LYS A 10 16.50 5.81 -1.42
CA LYS A 10 16.32 5.21 -0.09
C LYS A 10 15.22 5.92 0.70
N GLY A 11 15.11 7.24 0.57
CA GLY A 11 14.04 8.04 1.18
C GLY A 11 12.65 7.65 0.70
N LEU A 12 12.45 7.55 -0.63
CA LEU A 12 11.17 7.15 -1.22
C LEU A 12 10.77 5.72 -0.86
N VAL A 13 11.72 4.79 -0.86
CA VAL A 13 11.47 3.40 -0.44
C VAL A 13 11.08 3.35 1.04
N SER A 14 11.80 4.08 1.91
CA SER A 14 11.49 4.15 3.34
C SER A 14 10.09 4.73 3.60
N GLN A 15 9.75 5.83 2.93
CA GLN A 15 8.41 6.44 3.01
C GLN A 15 7.32 5.49 2.52
N SER A 16 7.56 4.78 1.41
CA SER A 16 6.60 3.83 0.87
C SER A 16 6.34 2.65 1.80
N LYS A 17 7.40 2.13 2.45
CA LYS A 17 7.29 1.10 3.49
C LYS A 17 6.54 1.61 4.72
N ALA A 18 6.81 2.85 5.15
CA ALA A 18 6.12 3.47 6.28
C ALA A 18 4.62 3.63 6.02
N LEU A 19 4.24 4.14 4.85
CA LEU A 19 2.84 4.24 4.43
C LEU A 19 2.17 2.86 4.35
N CYS A 20 2.88 1.83 3.88
CA CYS A 20 2.35 0.47 3.79
C CYS A 20 2.06 -0.10 5.19
N ARG A 21 2.99 0.08 6.14
CA ARG A 21 2.80 -0.34 7.54
C ARG A 21 1.60 0.35 8.17
N ASP A 22 1.49 1.66 7.98
CA ASP A 22 0.38 2.44 8.53
C ASP A 22 -0.97 2.00 7.92
N TYR A 23 -1.02 1.79 6.60
CA TYR A 23 -2.21 1.28 5.92
C TYR A 23 -2.65 -0.08 6.47
N ILE A 24 -1.72 -1.04 6.56
CA ILE A 24 -1.98 -2.39 7.09
C ILE A 24 -2.46 -2.31 8.54
N HIS A 25 -1.78 -1.53 9.38
CA HIS A 25 -2.11 -1.39 10.80
C HIS A 25 -3.53 -0.84 10.99
N ASN A 26 -3.88 0.25 10.28
CA ASN A 26 -5.23 0.80 10.32
C ASN A 26 -6.28 -0.21 9.84
N LYS A 27 -5.97 -0.96 8.78
CA LYS A 27 -6.88 -1.99 8.26
C LYS A 27 -7.09 -3.17 9.22
N LEU A 28 -6.03 -3.65 9.87
CA LEU A 28 -6.10 -4.71 10.88
C LEU A 28 -6.93 -4.26 12.10
N ASN A 29 -6.72 -3.02 12.56
CA ASN A 29 -7.49 -2.45 13.68
C ASN A 29 -8.97 -2.33 13.35
N ARG A 30 -9.32 -1.89 12.13
CA ARG A 30 -10.72 -1.80 11.68
C ARG A 30 -11.39 -3.16 11.50
N ALA A 31 -10.62 -4.19 11.13
CA ALA A 31 -11.12 -5.55 11.02
C ALA A 31 -11.30 -6.27 12.38
N GLY A 32 -11.01 -5.61 13.51
CA GLY A 32 -11.08 -6.21 14.85
C GLY A 32 -9.95 -7.20 15.14
N CYS A 33 -8.94 -7.30 14.27
CA CYS A 33 -7.77 -8.15 14.42
C CYS A 33 -6.56 -7.39 15.02
N GLY A 34 -6.81 -6.27 15.71
CA GLY A 34 -5.77 -5.38 16.20
C GLY A 34 -4.81 -6.07 17.18
N LEU A 35 -3.61 -6.38 16.72
CA LEU A 35 -2.45 -6.66 17.57
C LEU A 35 -2.18 -5.38 18.39
N SER A 36 -2.57 -5.39 19.66
CA SER A 36 -2.47 -4.25 20.55
C SER A 36 -1.01 -3.87 20.85
N LYS A 37 -0.48 -2.84 20.18
CA LYS A 37 0.10 -1.59 20.73
C LYS A 37 0.90 -0.86 19.62
N PRO A 38 0.83 0.48 19.55
CA PRO A 38 1.58 1.26 18.59
C PRO A 38 3.01 1.44 19.10
N GLU A 39 3.90 0.49 18.80
CA GLU A 39 5.32 0.66 19.08
C GLU A 39 6.11 0.88 17.79
N HIS A 40 6.61 2.11 17.67
CA HIS A 40 7.68 2.57 16.79
C HIS A 40 7.36 2.68 15.30
N GLY A 41 6.57 3.71 14.99
CA GLY A 41 6.47 4.24 13.64
C GLY A 41 5.22 5.06 13.39
N GLN A 42 4.76 5.86 14.39
CA GLN A 42 3.72 6.85 14.12
C GLN A 42 4.25 7.78 13.03
N VAL A 43 3.68 7.67 11.84
CA VAL A 43 3.63 8.79 10.92
C VAL A 43 2.95 9.90 11.72
N ALA A 44 3.72 10.87 12.19
CA ALA A 44 3.23 11.93 13.05
C ALA A 44 1.97 12.53 12.40
N ALA A 45 0.87 12.54 13.16
CA ALA A 45 -0.48 12.85 12.72
C ALA A 45 -0.70 14.32 12.29
N GLY A 46 0.30 14.98 11.71
CA GLY A 46 0.25 16.36 11.24
C GLY A 46 1.25 16.72 10.14
N GLY A 47 1.87 15.73 9.48
CA GLY A 47 2.78 15.96 8.35
C GLY A 47 2.22 15.45 7.01
N THR A 48 2.82 15.87 5.89
CA THR A 48 2.44 15.43 4.52
C THR A 48 2.19 13.93 4.42
N LEU A 49 2.99 13.08 5.08
CA LEU A 49 2.83 11.62 5.11
C LEU A 49 1.53 11.14 5.78
N GLY A 50 1.08 11.82 6.83
CA GLY A 50 -0.18 11.48 7.52
C GLY A 50 -1.40 11.76 6.65
N GLU A 51 -1.35 12.85 5.88
CA GLU A 51 -2.38 13.16 4.88
C GLU A 51 -2.39 12.15 3.73
N ILE A 52 -1.22 11.65 3.29
CA ILE A 52 -1.14 10.59 2.26
C ILE A 52 -1.77 9.32 2.79
N SER A 53 -1.44 8.96 4.03
CA SER A 53 -2.00 7.79 4.68
C SER A 53 -3.53 7.86 4.76
N PHE A 54 -4.08 9.01 5.19
CA PHE A 54 -5.53 9.21 5.26
C PHE A 54 -6.22 9.03 3.90
N VAL A 55 -5.69 9.65 2.85
CA VAL A 55 -6.27 9.57 1.50
C VAL A 55 -6.12 8.17 0.90
N LEU A 56 -4.97 7.52 1.12
CA LEU A 56 -4.76 6.13 0.71
C LEU A 56 -5.78 5.21 1.37
N LEU A 57 -5.99 5.36 2.68
CA LEU A 57 -7.00 4.60 3.43
C LEU A 57 -8.38 4.83 2.84
N TRP A 58 -8.79 6.09 2.67
CA TRP A 58 -10.12 6.41 2.15
C TRP A 58 -10.36 5.89 0.73
N LEU A 59 -9.41 6.09 -0.19
CA LEU A 59 -9.53 5.57 -1.56
C LEU A 59 -9.48 4.04 -1.64
N GLY A 60 -8.68 3.40 -0.77
CA GLY A 60 -8.65 1.95 -0.65
C GLY A 60 -10.00 1.39 -0.21
N GLU A 61 -10.68 2.07 0.72
CA GLU A 61 -12.03 1.72 1.14
C GLU A 61 -13.06 1.92 0.03
N GLU A 62 -13.01 3.04 -0.68
CA GLU A 62 -13.87 3.28 -1.83
C GLU A 62 -13.66 2.24 -2.93
N LEU A 63 -12.41 1.85 -3.22
CA LEU A 63 -12.11 0.78 -4.18
C LEU A 63 -12.66 -0.57 -3.75
N GLU A 64 -12.57 -0.90 -2.46
CA GLU A 64 -13.14 -2.12 -1.88
C GLU A 64 -14.67 -2.12 -1.89
N TYR A 65 -15.28 -0.95 -1.71
CA TYR A 65 -16.72 -0.74 -1.79
C TYR A 65 -17.24 -0.83 -3.23
N LEU A 66 -16.53 -0.24 -4.19
CA LEU A 66 -16.91 -0.19 -5.61
C LEU A 66 -16.65 -1.50 -6.35
N TYR A 67 -15.57 -2.22 -6.01
CA TYR A 67 -15.18 -3.47 -6.68
C TYR A 67 -15.03 -4.63 -5.70
N PRO A 68 -16.10 -5.01 -4.97
CA PRO A 68 -16.03 -6.04 -3.95
C PRO A 68 -15.56 -7.37 -4.52
N ASN A 69 -15.85 -7.72 -5.77
CA ASN A 69 -15.42 -9.01 -6.35
C ASN A 69 -13.92 -9.11 -6.69
N VAL A 70 -13.21 -7.97 -6.80
CA VAL A 70 -11.78 -7.92 -7.11
C VAL A 70 -10.95 -7.87 -5.81
N TYR A 71 -11.46 -7.13 -4.80
CA TYR A 71 -10.74 -6.90 -3.55
C TYR A 71 -11.18 -7.80 -2.39
N ARG A 72 -12.43 -8.31 -2.40
CA ARG A 72 -12.90 -9.35 -1.48
C ARG A 72 -12.59 -10.72 -2.10
N ASN A 73 -12.02 -11.63 -1.30
CA ASN A 73 -11.68 -13.02 -1.68
C ASN A 73 -10.38 -13.24 -2.47
N ILE A 74 -9.39 -12.34 -2.41
CA ILE A 74 -8.05 -12.61 -2.98
C ILE A 74 -7.46 -13.91 -2.40
N THR A 75 -7.67 -14.19 -1.12
CA THR A 75 -7.21 -15.41 -0.43
C THR A 75 -8.01 -16.66 -0.75
N ARG A 76 -9.31 -16.54 -1.09
CA ARG A 76 -10.09 -17.68 -1.56
C ARG A 76 -9.71 -18.08 -3.00
N GLN A 77 -9.22 -17.12 -3.79
CA GLN A 77 -8.65 -17.39 -5.12
C GLN A 77 -7.24 -17.99 -5.04
N LEU A 78 -6.45 -17.65 -4.02
CA LEU A 78 -5.05 -18.09 -3.90
C LEU A 78 -4.86 -19.51 -3.33
N ASN A 79 -5.89 -20.15 -2.78
CA ASN A 79 -5.87 -21.57 -2.34
C ASN A 79 -4.60 -21.98 -1.56
N ILE A 80 -4.08 -21.09 -0.71
CA ILE A 80 -2.79 -21.28 -0.03
C ILE A 80 -3.01 -22.11 1.23
N THR A 81 -2.66 -23.40 1.15
CA THR A 81 -2.77 -24.35 2.26
C THR A 81 -1.71 -24.13 3.34
N VAL A 82 -0.55 -23.53 3.00
CA VAL A 82 0.48 -23.05 3.95
C VAL A 82 1.22 -21.85 3.32
N PRO A 83 1.07 -20.63 3.84
CA PRO A 83 1.75 -19.47 3.27
C PRO A 83 3.24 -19.47 3.66
N SER A 84 4.12 -19.68 2.68
CA SER A 84 5.56 -19.47 2.82
C SER A 84 5.95 -18.06 2.37
N GLU A 85 7.06 -17.52 2.90
CA GLU A 85 7.52 -16.18 2.53
C GLU A 85 7.77 -16.04 1.01
N SER A 86 8.25 -17.12 0.36
CA SER A 86 8.47 -17.15 -1.09
C SER A 86 7.15 -17.04 -1.86
N LEU A 87 6.11 -17.79 -1.46
CA LEU A 87 4.81 -17.76 -2.12
C LEU A 87 4.12 -16.39 -1.94
N VAL A 88 4.24 -15.79 -0.76
CA VAL A 88 3.72 -14.44 -0.49
C VAL A 88 4.42 -13.41 -1.38
N THR A 89 5.74 -13.52 -1.50
CA THR A 89 6.55 -12.63 -2.34
C THR A 89 6.17 -12.77 -3.82
N GLU A 90 6.10 -13.99 -4.33
CA GLU A 90 5.71 -14.26 -5.72
C GLU A 90 4.29 -13.77 -6.02
N ALA A 91 3.33 -14.06 -5.14
CA ALA A 91 1.95 -13.61 -5.29
C ALA A 91 1.85 -12.08 -5.32
N PHE A 92 2.51 -11.40 -4.37
CA PHE A 92 2.51 -9.94 -4.32
C PHE A 92 3.15 -9.33 -5.57
N MET A 93 4.31 -9.83 -5.98
CA MET A 93 5.03 -9.30 -7.14
C MET A 93 4.30 -9.56 -8.45
N SER A 94 3.62 -10.71 -8.59
CA SER A 94 2.78 -11.02 -9.75
C SER A 94 1.61 -10.05 -9.85
N VAL A 95 0.85 -9.86 -8.77
CA VAL A 95 -0.29 -8.92 -8.75
C VAL A 95 0.18 -7.50 -9.03
N ALA A 96 1.31 -7.09 -8.46
CA ALA A 96 1.91 -5.78 -8.75
C ALA A 96 2.25 -5.65 -10.24
N ALA A 97 2.94 -6.63 -10.84
CA ALA A 97 3.26 -6.61 -12.26
C ALA A 97 2.01 -6.47 -13.14
N ASP A 98 0.93 -7.17 -12.80
CA ASP A 98 -0.34 -7.10 -13.53
C ASP A 98 -0.99 -5.71 -13.43
N ILE A 99 -1.03 -5.13 -12.23
CA ILE A 99 -1.56 -3.76 -11.99
C ILE A 99 -0.82 -2.73 -12.85
N PHE A 100 0.51 -2.84 -12.92
CA PHE A 100 1.37 -1.85 -13.59
C PHE A 100 1.71 -2.19 -15.06
N SER A 101 1.18 -3.31 -15.59
CA SER A 101 1.44 -3.78 -16.97
C SER A 101 1.17 -2.72 -18.05
N THR A 102 0.14 -1.89 -17.87
CA THR A 102 -0.25 -0.82 -18.80
C THR A 102 0.27 0.57 -18.41
N GLY A 103 1.27 0.64 -17.53
CA GLY A 103 1.87 1.89 -17.05
C GLY A 103 1.48 2.26 -15.62
N VAL A 104 2.06 3.35 -15.10
CA VAL A 104 1.94 3.77 -13.70
C VAL A 104 1.02 4.98 -13.56
N THR A 105 0.05 4.90 -12.66
CA THR A 105 -0.85 6.00 -12.27
C THR A 105 -1.06 6.01 -10.76
N TRP A 106 -1.45 7.15 -10.19
CA TRP A 106 -1.75 7.24 -8.76
C TRP A 106 -2.84 6.26 -8.32
N GLY A 107 -3.88 6.06 -9.11
CA GLY A 107 -4.92 5.06 -8.83
C GLY A 107 -4.35 3.64 -8.71
N LYS A 108 -3.41 3.25 -9.59
CA LYS A 108 -2.72 1.95 -9.51
C LYS A 108 -1.80 1.84 -8.30
N VAL A 109 -1.13 2.93 -7.93
CA VAL A 109 -0.35 2.99 -6.68
C VAL A 109 -1.27 2.73 -5.48
N VAL A 110 -2.42 3.40 -5.40
CA VAL A 110 -3.42 3.14 -4.35
C VAL A 110 -3.90 1.69 -4.37
N SER A 111 -4.23 1.13 -5.55
CA SER A 111 -4.62 -0.28 -5.68
C SER A 111 -3.57 -1.24 -5.12
N LEU A 112 -2.28 -0.96 -5.34
CA LEU A 112 -1.20 -1.78 -4.78
C LEU A 112 -1.19 -1.75 -3.24
N TYR A 113 -1.39 -0.58 -2.62
CA TYR A 113 -1.53 -0.47 -1.15
C TYR A 113 -2.77 -1.21 -0.63
N ALA A 114 -3.89 -1.14 -1.35
CA ALA A 114 -5.10 -1.87 -1.00
C ALA A 114 -4.88 -3.40 -1.07
N VAL A 115 -4.20 -3.90 -2.10
CA VAL A 115 -3.80 -5.32 -2.22
C VAL A 115 -2.91 -5.73 -1.06
N ALA A 116 -1.88 -4.94 -0.74
CA ALA A 116 -0.99 -5.21 0.39
C ALA A 116 -1.76 -5.33 1.71
N GLY A 117 -2.70 -4.41 1.96
CA GLY A 117 -3.56 -4.44 3.14
C GLY A 117 -4.50 -5.65 3.19
N ASN A 118 -5.10 -6.04 2.05
CA ASN A 118 -5.95 -7.22 1.98
C ASN A 118 -5.16 -8.52 2.22
N MET A 119 -4.00 -8.67 1.59
CA MET A 119 -3.12 -9.82 1.82
C MET A 119 -2.68 -9.89 3.28
N ALA A 120 -2.25 -8.77 3.86
CA ALA A 120 -1.82 -8.72 5.26
C ALA A 120 -2.95 -9.08 6.23
N LEU A 121 -4.16 -8.55 6.02
CA LEU A 121 -5.33 -8.87 6.82
C LEU A 121 -5.63 -10.37 6.82
N GLU A 122 -5.60 -10.98 5.64
CA GLU A 122 -5.91 -12.38 5.49
C GLU A 122 -4.83 -13.29 6.10
N TYR A 123 -3.54 -12.99 5.93
CA TYR A 123 -2.49 -13.77 6.59
C TYR A 123 -2.53 -13.65 8.12
N VAL A 124 -2.88 -12.47 8.66
CA VAL A 124 -3.10 -12.32 10.11
C VAL A 124 -4.29 -13.18 10.57
N ARG A 125 -5.39 -13.22 9.80
CA ARG A 125 -6.54 -14.09 10.09
C ARG A 125 -6.21 -15.57 10.02
N LEU A 126 -5.30 -15.96 9.14
CA LEU A 126 -4.77 -17.33 9.03
C LEU A 126 -3.75 -17.68 10.13
N GLY A 127 -3.42 -16.76 11.05
CA GLY A 127 -2.49 -17.00 12.15
C GLY A 127 -1.01 -16.79 11.80
N HIS A 128 -0.71 -16.10 10.70
CA HIS A 128 0.64 -15.83 10.21
C HIS A 128 1.00 -14.33 10.19
N PRO A 129 1.01 -13.64 11.35
CA PRO A 129 1.29 -12.20 11.40
C PRO A 129 2.73 -11.83 10.98
N THR A 130 3.67 -12.77 11.01
CA THR A 130 5.05 -12.55 10.55
C THR A 130 5.13 -12.20 9.06
N LEU A 131 4.15 -12.67 8.26
CA LEU A 131 4.09 -12.41 6.82
C LEU A 131 3.74 -10.96 6.48
N VAL A 132 3.20 -10.19 7.43
CA VAL A 132 2.99 -8.75 7.26
C VAL A 132 4.31 -8.04 6.95
N ARG A 133 5.41 -8.47 7.59
CA ARG A 133 6.73 -7.90 7.32
C ARG A 133 7.19 -8.19 5.90
N VAL A 134 6.95 -9.41 5.41
CA VAL A 134 7.28 -9.82 4.04
C VAL A 134 6.56 -8.92 3.03
N ILE A 135 5.26 -8.67 3.22
CA ILE A 135 4.48 -7.79 2.33
C ILE A 135 5.05 -6.36 2.29
N VAL A 136 5.42 -5.81 3.46
CA VAL A 136 6.02 -4.47 3.53
C VAL A 136 7.38 -4.43 2.83
N ASP A 137 8.17 -5.50 2.95
CA ASP A 137 9.45 -5.60 2.27
C ASP A 137 9.26 -5.73 0.75
N CYS A 138 8.32 -6.54 0.27
CA CYS A 138 7.95 -6.64 -1.14
C CYS A 138 7.48 -5.30 -1.71
N MET A 139 6.68 -4.53 -0.96
CA MET A 139 6.25 -3.19 -1.36
C MET A 139 7.46 -2.28 -1.63
N GLY A 140 8.42 -2.26 -0.70
CA GLY A 140 9.62 -1.43 -0.88
C GLY A 140 10.50 -1.90 -2.03
N ASP A 141 10.63 -3.21 -2.23
CA ASP A 141 11.38 -3.77 -3.34
C ASP A 141 10.75 -3.45 -4.69
N PHE A 142 9.42 -3.53 -4.78
CA PHE A 142 8.67 -3.16 -5.97
C PHE A 142 8.82 -1.66 -6.28
N VAL A 143 8.68 -0.81 -5.27
CA VAL A 143 8.89 0.64 -5.41
C VAL A 143 10.30 0.94 -5.90
N SER A 144 11.30 0.31 -5.27
CA SER A 144 12.72 0.49 -5.59
C SER A 144 13.03 0.17 -7.05
N LYS A 145 12.48 -0.96 -7.53
CA LYS A 145 12.76 -1.47 -8.89
C LYS A 145 11.94 -0.79 -9.98
N ASN A 146 10.67 -0.46 -9.69
CA ASN A 146 9.70 -0.12 -10.75
C ASN A 146 9.09 1.29 -10.62
N LEU A 147 9.01 1.87 -9.42
CA LEU A 147 8.27 3.11 -9.20
C LEU A 147 9.15 4.33 -8.91
N ILE A 148 10.41 4.16 -8.49
CA ILE A 148 11.32 5.28 -8.16
C ILE A 148 11.41 6.30 -9.31
N SER A 149 11.62 5.83 -10.54
CA SER A 149 11.80 6.71 -11.70
C SER A 149 10.54 7.53 -12.01
N TRP A 150 9.37 6.91 -11.86
CA TRP A 150 8.08 7.56 -12.03
C TRP A 150 7.77 8.54 -10.88
N LEU A 151 7.97 8.11 -9.63
CA LEU A 151 7.76 8.94 -8.45
C LEU A 151 8.64 10.19 -8.48
N LYS A 152 9.91 10.09 -8.91
CA LYS A 152 10.78 11.25 -9.08
C LYS A 152 10.23 12.26 -10.09
N LYS A 153 9.57 11.79 -11.16
CA LYS A 153 8.96 12.63 -12.18
C LYS A 153 7.69 13.32 -11.65
N GLU A 154 6.92 12.62 -10.82
CA GLU A 154 5.64 13.07 -10.25
C GLU A 154 5.78 13.88 -8.94
N ARG A 155 6.90 14.59 -8.74
CA ARG A 155 7.20 15.34 -7.49
C ARG A 155 7.22 14.48 -6.21
N GLY A 156 7.58 13.21 -6.34
CA GLY A 156 7.65 12.25 -5.23
C GLY A 156 6.28 11.77 -4.78
N LEU A 157 6.19 11.24 -3.56
CA LEU A 157 4.91 10.82 -2.99
C LEU A 157 3.94 12.00 -2.78
N GLY A 158 4.43 13.24 -2.76
CA GLY A 158 3.61 14.45 -2.57
C GLY A 158 2.77 14.86 -3.79
N GLY A 159 3.07 14.37 -5.01
CA GLY A 159 2.29 14.67 -6.21
C GLY A 159 0.85 14.13 -6.17
N TYR A 160 0.58 13.16 -5.29
CA TYR A 160 -0.76 12.62 -5.07
C TYR A 160 -1.78 13.71 -4.62
N LYS A 161 -1.30 14.82 -4.03
CA LYS A 161 -2.16 15.93 -3.55
C LYS A 161 -2.87 16.68 -4.67
N GLU A 162 -2.20 16.93 -5.79
CA GLU A 162 -2.83 17.61 -6.93
C GLU A 162 -3.89 16.70 -7.55
N VAL A 163 -3.57 15.43 -7.75
CA VAL A 163 -4.49 14.46 -8.36
C VAL A 163 -5.71 14.21 -7.47
N CYS A 164 -5.53 13.98 -6.16
CA CYS A 164 -6.65 13.81 -5.24
C CYS A 164 -7.39 15.13 -4.93
N GLY A 165 -6.72 16.28 -4.96
CA GLY A 165 -7.38 17.59 -4.86
C GLY A 165 -8.31 17.86 -6.04
N GLU A 166 -7.91 17.44 -7.23
CA GLU A 166 -8.71 17.49 -8.45
C GLU A 166 -9.93 16.54 -8.36
N GLN A 167 -9.73 15.29 -7.90
CA GLN A 167 -10.84 14.33 -7.72
C GLN A 167 -11.79 14.66 -6.56
N ARG A 168 -11.29 15.25 -5.46
CA ARG A 168 -12.13 15.71 -4.33
C ARG A 168 -13.07 16.85 -4.75
N SER A 169 -12.70 17.61 -5.77
CA SER A 169 -13.56 18.65 -6.37
C SER A 169 -14.63 18.09 -7.32
N GLN A 170 -14.51 16.82 -7.72
CA GLN A 170 -15.43 16.15 -8.65
C GLN A 170 -16.32 15.07 -8.01
N LEU A 171 -16.01 14.59 -6.79
CA LEU A 171 -16.90 13.68 -6.07
C LEU A 171 -17.94 14.44 -5.25
N PRO A 172 -19.24 14.07 -5.32
CA PRO A 172 -20.25 14.64 -4.45
C PRO A 172 -19.92 14.29 -3.01
N LEU A 173 -19.90 15.31 -2.15
CA LEU A 173 -19.71 15.16 -0.71
C LEU A 173 -20.73 14.14 -0.17
N PRO A 174 -20.32 13.18 0.68
CA PRO A 174 -21.27 12.34 1.40
C PRO A 174 -22.16 13.25 2.24
N ARG A 175 -23.48 13.13 2.03
CA ARG A 175 -24.50 13.83 2.80
C ARG A 175 -24.57 13.30 4.23
#